data_AF-A0A1I2H419-F1
#
_entry.id   AF-A0A1I2H419-F1
#
_cell.length_a   1.000
_cell.length_b   1.000
_cell.length_c   1.000
_cell.angle_alpha   90.00
_cell.angle_beta   90.00
_cell.angle_gamma   90.00
#
_symmetry.space_group_name_H-M   'P 1'
#
loop_
_entity.id
_entity.type
_entity.pdbx_description
1 polymer ?
#
loop_
_entity_poly.entity_id
_entity_poly.type
_entity_poly.pdbx_seq_one_letter_code
_entity_poly.pdbx_strand_id
1 'polypeptide(L)'
;MSVTREHATTSARCPRCRAGVIVRHTVARHGDEVRWSTAVRCLACDHEVETDSNAGDSAARAAVLAANGAWIVRLTGLGPRPIRVLRTLRDLLGLSPVVARGRLDNLAHGTRVEMEALLARFVREGAEGTCVRVESTAGPR
;
A
#
# COMPACT_ATOMS: atom_id res chain seq x y z
N MET A 1 -17.60 -1.87 -7.29
CA MET A 1 -16.22 -2.24 -6.93
C MET A 1 -15.97 -1.78 -5.50
N SER A 2 -15.57 -2.67 -4.60
CA SER A 2 -15.31 -2.31 -3.21
C SER A 2 -14.05 -1.43 -3.12
N VAL A 3 -14.16 -0.29 -2.44
CA VAL A 3 -13.03 0.59 -2.15
C VAL A 3 -12.38 0.08 -0.86
N THR A 4 -11.15 -0.42 -0.96
CA THR A 4 -10.35 -0.77 0.21
C THR A 4 -9.69 0.49 0.75
N ARG A 5 -9.81 0.71 2.05
CA ARG A 5 -9.23 1.85 2.76
C ARG A 5 -8.70 1.40 4.12
N GLU A 6 -7.54 1.93 4.48
CA GLU A 6 -6.94 1.78 5.81
C GLU A 6 -6.69 3.17 6.40
N HIS A 7 -6.70 3.27 7.72
CA HIS A 7 -6.44 4.50 8.43
C HIS A 7 -5.53 4.26 9.64
N ALA A 8 -4.82 5.31 10.02
CA ALA A 8 -4.06 5.38 11.25
C ALA A 8 -4.05 6.82 11.78
N THR A 9 -3.76 6.94 13.07
CA THR A 9 -3.63 8.25 13.73
C THR A 9 -2.27 8.38 14.38
N THR A 10 -1.66 9.56 14.27
CA THR A 10 -0.46 9.93 15.02
C THR A 10 -0.71 11.22 15.81
N SER A 11 0.12 11.48 16.82
CA SER A 11 0.10 12.73 17.57
C SER A 11 1.16 13.70 17.03
N ALA A 12 0.80 14.98 16.88
CA ALA A 12 1.72 16.04 16.50
C ALA A 12 1.43 17.33 17.27
N ARG A 13 2.15 18.41 16.90
CA ARG A 13 1.93 19.76 17.42
C ARG A 13 1.39 20.63 16.29
N CYS A 14 0.37 21.44 16.59
CA CYS A 14 -0.16 22.41 15.64
C CYS A 14 0.96 23.38 15.19
N PRO A 15 1.18 23.59 13.88
CA PRO A 15 2.22 24.50 13.40
C PRO A 15 1.94 25.95 13.77
N ARG A 16 0.67 26.33 14.02
CA ARG A 16 0.27 27.70 14.39
C ARG A 16 0.37 27.98 15.89
N CYS A 17 -0.31 27.20 16.72
CA CYS A 17 -0.46 27.49 18.16
C CYS A 17 0.27 26.50 19.08
N ARG A 18 0.97 25.50 18.53
CA ARG A 18 1.71 24.45 19.27
C ARG A 18 0.86 23.56 20.20
N ALA A 19 -0.46 23.69 20.20
CA ALA A 19 -1.36 22.75 20.87
C ALA A 19 -1.16 21.32 20.31
N GLY A 20 -1.46 20.30 21.11
CA GLY A 20 -1.46 18.91 20.64
C GLY A 20 -2.56 18.70 19.60
N VAL A 21 -2.26 17.95 18.54
CA VAL A 21 -3.22 17.60 17.48
C VAL A 21 -3.14 16.13 17.15
N ILE A 22 -4.26 15.57 16.70
CA ILE A 22 -4.31 14.23 16.10
C ILE A 22 -4.21 14.41 14.59
N VAL A 23 -3.27 13.68 14.00
CA VAL A 23 -3.08 13.61 12.55
C VAL A 23 -3.69 12.30 12.09
N ARG A 24 -4.63 12.35 11.13
CA ARG A 24 -5.25 11.18 10.53
C ARG A 24 -4.58 10.90 9.19
N HIS A 25 -3.97 9.73 9.06
CA HIS A 25 -3.45 9.21 7.80
C HIS A 25 -4.44 8.21 7.22
N THR A 26 -4.73 8.35 5.93
CA THR A 26 -5.61 7.45 5.18
C THR A 26 -4.87 6.96 3.95
N VAL A 27 -5.00 5.68 3.64
CA VAL A 27 -4.59 5.11 2.36
C VAL A 27 -5.80 4.41 1.73
N ALA A 28 -6.06 4.69 0.47
CA ALA A 28 -7.22 4.16 -0.25
C ALA A 28 -6.84 3.68 -1.65
N ARG A 29 -7.49 2.61 -2.10
CA ARG A 29 -7.35 2.09 -3.46
C ARG A 29 -8.37 2.75 -4.37
N HIS A 30 -7.91 3.32 -5.48
CA HIS A 30 -8.74 3.86 -6.55
C HIS A 30 -8.39 3.12 -7.86
N GLY A 31 -9.13 2.06 -8.17
CA GLY A 31 -8.75 1.18 -9.28
C GLY A 31 -7.48 0.39 -8.95
N ASP A 32 -6.41 0.62 -9.69
CA ASP A 32 -5.06 0.10 -9.45
C ASP A 32 -4.12 1.14 -8.85
N GLU A 33 -4.62 2.34 -8.56
CA GLU A 33 -3.87 3.42 -7.93
C GLU A 33 -4.05 3.41 -6.41
N VAL A 34 -3.01 3.89 -5.73
CA VAL A 34 -3.02 4.13 -4.28
C VAL A 34 -3.03 5.63 -4.06
N ARG A 35 -4.00 6.11 -3.29
CA ARG A 35 -4.09 7.50 -2.86
C ARG A 35 -3.91 7.58 -1.36
N TRP A 36 -3.01 8.46 -0.95
CA TRP A 36 -2.76 8.79 0.44
C TRP A 36 -3.40 10.14 0.75
N SER A 37 -3.99 10.26 1.93
CA SER A 37 -4.40 11.55 2.47
C SER A 37 -3.97 11.70 3.92
N THR A 38 -3.57 12.90 4.30
CA THR A 38 -3.26 13.27 5.68
C THR A 38 -4.11 14.48 6.06
N ALA A 39 -4.89 14.34 7.13
CA ALA A 39 -5.74 15.40 7.65
C ALA A 39 -5.34 15.75 9.08
N VAL A 40 -5.27 17.04 9.37
CA VAL A 40 -4.99 17.61 10.69
C VAL A 40 -6.04 18.66 11.00
N ARG A 41 -6.62 18.60 12.20
CA ARG A 41 -7.47 19.66 12.73
C ARG A 41 -7.04 20.03 14.15
N CYS A 42 -6.73 21.30 14.36
CA CYS A 42 -6.38 21.84 15.67
C CYS A 42 -7.59 22.53 16.31
N LEU A 43 -8.09 21.96 17.40
CA LEU A 43 -9.27 22.50 18.11
C LEU A 43 -8.97 23.81 18.87
N ALA A 44 -7.70 24.11 19.15
CA ALA A 44 -7.32 25.29 19.92
C ALA A 44 -7.30 26.60 19.10
N CYS A 45 -7.02 26.51 17.79
CA CYS A 45 -6.93 27.68 16.92
C CYS A 45 -7.63 27.49 15.56
N ASP A 46 -8.47 26.45 15.46
CA ASP A 46 -9.21 26.03 14.27
C ASP A 46 -8.36 25.89 12.99
N HIS A 47 -7.08 25.54 13.17
CA HIS A 47 -6.19 25.31 12.04
C HIS A 47 -6.45 23.93 11.45
N GLU A 48 -6.79 23.89 10.17
CA GLU A 48 -7.05 22.67 9.42
C GLU A 48 -6.15 22.58 8.18
N VAL A 49 -5.63 21.39 7.92
CA VAL A 49 -4.84 21.06 6.74
C VAL A 49 -5.23 19.66 6.28
N GLU A 50 -5.50 19.52 4.99
CA GLU A 50 -5.62 18.23 4.32
C GLU A 50 -4.65 18.19 3.14
N THR A 51 -3.88 17.13 3.05
CA THR A 51 -2.94 16.89 1.94
C THR A 51 -3.22 15.55 1.31
N ASP A 52 -3.32 15.54 -0.02
CA ASP A 52 -3.43 14.34 -0.83
C ASP A 52 -2.13 14.08 -1.58
N SER A 53 -1.74 12.82 -1.68
CA SER A 53 -0.58 12.42 -2.47
C SER A 53 -0.75 11.03 -3.07
N ASN A 54 -0.12 10.80 -4.22
CA ASN A 54 -0.01 9.46 -4.80
C ASN A 54 1.17 8.67 -4.19
N ALA A 55 2.13 9.40 -3.62
CA ALA A 55 3.23 8.84 -2.84
C ALA A 55 2.98 9.16 -1.37
N GLY A 56 2.62 8.16 -0.57
CA GLY A 56 2.50 8.33 0.87
C GLY A 56 3.83 8.74 1.47
N ASP A 57 3.84 9.74 2.34
CA ASP A 57 5.03 10.03 3.13
C ASP A 57 5.40 8.80 3.98
N SER A 58 6.69 8.57 4.14
CA SER A 58 7.31 7.55 4.98
C SER A 58 6.68 7.47 6.38
N ALA A 59 6.38 8.61 7.01
CA ALA A 59 5.76 8.65 8.33
C ALA A 59 4.30 8.17 8.31
N ALA A 60 3.51 8.62 7.32
CA ALA A 60 2.12 8.18 7.15
C ALA A 60 2.06 6.66 6.87
N ARG A 61 2.94 6.16 6.00
CA ARG A 61 3.05 4.73 5.70
C ARG A 61 3.42 3.91 6.93
N ALA A 62 4.40 4.36 7.71
CA ALA A 62 4.80 3.70 8.95
C ALA A 62 3.64 3.66 9.96
N ALA A 63 2.87 4.74 10.10
CA ALA A 63 1.71 4.79 11.00
C ALA A 63 0.62 3.79 10.59
N VAL A 64 0.31 3.70 9.29
CA VAL A 64 -0.69 2.73 8.77
C VAL A 64 -0.23 1.30 8.98
N LEU A 65 1.05 0.99 8.71
CA LEU A 65 1.62 -0.34 8.95
C LEU A 65 1.61 -0.71 10.44
N ALA A 66 1.93 0.23 11.33
CA ALA A 66 1.89 -0.02 12.77
C ALA A 66 0.47 -0.32 13.27
N ALA A 67 -0.54 0.38 12.73
CA ALA A 67 -1.94 0.21 13.13
C ALA A 67 -2.60 -1.05 12.53
N ASN A 68 -2.31 -1.38 11.27
CA ASN A 68 -3.04 -2.39 10.50
C ASN A 68 -2.21 -3.67 10.23
N GLY A 69 -0.92 -3.65 10.55
CA GLY A 69 0.02 -4.72 10.21
C GLY A 69 0.51 -4.63 8.77
N ALA A 70 1.56 -5.41 8.47
CA ALA A 70 2.08 -5.55 7.13
C ALA A 70 1.38 -6.68 6.36
N TRP A 71 1.38 -6.53 5.05
CA TRP A 71 0.85 -7.45 4.07
C TRP A 71 1.90 -7.72 3.01
N ILE A 72 1.82 -8.90 2.40
CA ILE A 72 2.70 -9.33 1.32
C ILE A 72 1.90 -9.82 0.12
N VAL A 73 2.48 -9.65 -1.06
CA VAL A 73 2.02 -10.33 -2.28
C VAL A 73 2.88 -11.55 -2.52
N ARG A 74 2.24 -12.72 -2.61
CA ARG A 74 2.89 -13.99 -2.93
C ARG A 74 2.44 -14.51 -4.28
N LEU A 75 3.40 -15.00 -5.07
CA LEU A 75 3.13 -15.78 -6.25
C LEU A 75 3.15 -17.27 -5.90
N THR A 76 1.98 -17.89 -5.89
CA THR A 76 1.84 -19.34 -5.61
C THR A 76 1.93 -20.20 -6.88
N GLY A 77 1.90 -19.58 -8.06
CA GLY A 77 2.09 -20.28 -9.34
C GLY A 77 2.08 -19.31 -10.52
N LEU A 78 2.92 -19.59 -11.51
CA LEU A 78 3.12 -18.74 -12.70
C LEU A 78 2.03 -18.91 -13.78
N GLY A 79 1.15 -19.90 -13.64
CA GLY A 79 0.10 -20.20 -14.62
C GLY A 79 0.65 -20.64 -15.99
N PRO A 80 -0.16 -20.57 -17.06
CA PRO A 80 0.20 -21.07 -18.40
C PRO A 80 1.16 -20.16 -19.17
N ARG A 81 1.41 -18.93 -18.71
CA ARG A 81 2.22 -17.92 -19.42
C ARG A 81 3.37 -17.37 -18.56
N PRO A 82 4.28 -18.23 -18.06
CA PRO A 82 5.29 -17.85 -17.06
C PRO A 82 6.22 -16.72 -17.53
N ILE A 83 6.58 -16.68 -18.81
CA ILE A 83 7.46 -15.63 -19.35
C ILE A 83 6.78 -14.25 -19.29
N ARG A 84 5.48 -14.18 -19.62
CA ARG A 84 4.71 -12.93 -19.56
C ARG A 84 4.60 -12.45 -18.12
N VAL A 85 4.30 -13.36 -17.20
CA VAL A 85 4.16 -13.09 -15.76
C VAL A 85 5.47 -12.54 -15.16
N LEU A 86 6.60 -13.19 -15.44
CA LEU A 86 7.92 -12.72 -14.99
C LEU A 86 8.28 -11.35 -15.59
N ARG A 87 7.95 -11.11 -16.86
CA ARG A 87 8.18 -9.83 -17.52
C ARG A 87 7.35 -8.73 -16.84
N THR A 88 6.07 -8.96 -16.62
CA THR A 88 5.18 -8.02 -15.92
C THR A 88 5.69 -7.73 -14.49
N LEU A 89 6.10 -8.75 -13.72
CA LEU A 89 6.67 -8.54 -12.38
C LEU A 89 7.90 -7.63 -12.42
N ARG A 90 8.80 -7.88 -13.37
CA ARG A 90 9.98 -7.03 -13.57
C ARG A 90 9.59 -5.60 -13.89
N ASP A 91 8.68 -5.40 -14.84
CA ASP A 91 8.34 -4.07 -15.33
C ASP A 91 7.61 -3.25 -14.24
N LEU A 92 6.79 -3.91 -13.41
CA LEU A 92 6.10 -3.30 -12.28
C LEU A 92 6.99 -2.95 -11.10
N LEU A 93 7.90 -3.86 -10.75
CA LEU A 93 8.71 -3.76 -9.53
C LEU A 93 10.12 -3.23 -9.80
N GLY A 94 10.45 -2.93 -11.06
CA GLY A 94 11.79 -2.49 -11.47
C GLY A 94 12.88 -3.53 -11.20
N LEU A 95 12.55 -4.83 -11.17
CA LEU A 95 13.47 -5.88 -10.74
C LEU A 95 14.31 -6.45 -11.89
N SER A 96 15.56 -6.84 -11.64
CA SER A 96 16.28 -7.65 -12.64
C SER A 96 15.64 -9.04 -12.79
N PRO A 97 15.81 -9.73 -13.94
CA PRO A 97 15.26 -11.06 -14.13
C PRO A 97 15.69 -12.09 -13.07
N VAL A 98 16.93 -11.98 -12.58
CA VAL A 98 17.47 -12.85 -11.52
C VAL A 98 16.76 -12.60 -10.19
N VAL A 99 16.56 -11.32 -9.84
CA VAL A 99 15.87 -10.96 -8.60
C VAL A 99 14.38 -11.34 -8.66
N ALA A 100 13.73 -11.16 -9.81
CA ALA A 100 12.33 -11.56 -9.99
C ALA A 100 12.12 -13.06 -9.75
N ARG A 101 13.03 -13.93 -10.23
CA ARG A 101 12.96 -15.37 -9.97
C ARG A 101 13.18 -15.74 -8.50
N GLY A 102 14.06 -15.01 -7.81
CA GLY A 102 14.34 -15.26 -6.38
C GLY A 102 13.28 -14.74 -5.41
N ARG A 103 12.29 -13.96 -5.88
CA ARG A 103 11.29 -13.28 -5.04
C ARG A 103 9.86 -13.76 -5.23
N LEU A 104 9.62 -14.88 -5.90
CA LEU A 104 8.26 -15.34 -6.20
C LEU A 104 7.40 -15.51 -4.92
N ASP A 105 8.01 -15.94 -3.82
CA ASP A 105 7.31 -16.14 -2.53
C ASP A 105 7.14 -14.85 -1.70
N ASN A 106 7.76 -13.73 -2.11
CA ASN A 106 7.66 -12.43 -1.45
C ASN A 106 7.94 -11.30 -2.46
N LEU A 107 6.95 -11.03 -3.32
CA LEU A 107 7.10 -10.09 -4.42
C LEU A 107 7.20 -8.66 -3.92
N ALA A 108 6.35 -8.31 -2.96
CA ALA A 108 6.25 -6.99 -2.37
C ALA A 108 5.73 -7.08 -0.94
N HIS A 109 6.05 -6.07 -0.13
CA HIS A 109 5.54 -5.89 1.21
C HIS A 109 4.99 -4.46 1.38
N GLY A 110 3.93 -4.30 2.16
CA GLY A 110 3.35 -3.00 2.43
C GLY A 110 2.02 -3.06 3.17
N THR A 111 1.25 -2.00 3.06
CA THR A 111 -0.14 -1.93 3.54
C THR A 111 -1.03 -2.83 2.70
N ARG A 112 -2.19 -3.24 3.22
CA ARG A 112 -3.13 -4.07 2.47
C ARG A 112 -3.56 -3.38 1.18
N VAL A 113 -3.82 -2.08 1.26
CA VAL A 113 -4.23 -1.25 0.10
C VAL A 113 -3.15 -1.24 -0.99
N GLU A 114 -1.88 -1.07 -0.63
CA GLU A 114 -0.77 -1.13 -1.60
C GLU A 114 -0.70 -2.51 -2.27
N MET A 115 -0.84 -3.60 -1.49
CA MET A 115 -0.73 -4.96 -2.03
C MET A 115 -1.92 -5.32 -2.94
N GLU A 116 -3.13 -4.88 -2.60
CA GLU A 116 -4.32 -5.06 -3.45
C GLU A 116 -4.25 -4.20 -4.74
N ALA A 117 -3.70 -3.00 -4.68
CA ALA A 117 -3.46 -2.16 -5.86
C ALA A 117 -2.43 -2.81 -6.79
N LEU A 118 -1.33 -3.32 -6.24
CA LEU A 118 -0.32 -4.06 -6.99
C LEU A 118 -0.92 -5.30 -7.67
N LEU A 119 -1.73 -6.08 -6.96
CA LEU A 119 -2.44 -7.24 -7.52
C LEU A 119 -3.34 -6.83 -8.68
N ALA A 120 -4.13 -5.76 -8.52
CA ALA A 120 -5.03 -5.27 -9.56
C ALA A 120 -4.25 -4.84 -10.82
N ARG A 121 -3.13 -4.13 -10.63
CA ARG A 121 -2.23 -3.73 -11.72
C ARG A 121 -1.62 -4.94 -12.42
N PHE A 122 -1.20 -5.93 -11.65
CA PHE A 122 -0.61 -7.16 -12.16
C PHE A 122 -1.57 -7.96 -13.04
N VAL A 123 -2.82 -8.12 -12.59
CA VAL A 123 -3.88 -8.78 -13.38
C VAL A 123 -4.13 -8.00 -14.67
N ARG A 124 -4.27 -6.67 -14.60
CA ARG A 124 -4.53 -5.82 -15.77
C ARG A 124 -3.43 -5.89 -16.84
N GLU A 125 -2.16 -6.01 -16.43
CA GLU A 125 -1.04 -6.13 -17.37
C GLU A 125 -0.92 -7.53 -18.01
N GLY A 126 -1.88 -8.41 -17.74
CA GLY A 126 -2.08 -9.67 -18.44
C GLY A 126 -1.45 -10.86 -17.74
N ALA A 127 -1.33 -10.81 -16.41
CA ALA A 127 -1.05 -11.96 -15.57
C ALA A 127 -2.32 -12.79 -15.26
N GLU A 128 -3.33 -12.75 -16.14
CA GLU A 128 -4.54 -13.57 -16.03
C GLU A 128 -4.19 -15.06 -15.94
N GLY A 129 -4.86 -15.78 -15.02
CA GLY A 129 -4.59 -17.19 -14.76
C GLY A 129 -3.37 -17.47 -13.88
N THR A 130 -2.74 -16.43 -13.32
CA THR A 130 -1.65 -16.55 -12.35
C THR A 130 -2.20 -16.67 -10.93
N CYS A 131 -1.65 -17.57 -10.13
CA CYS A 131 -2.08 -17.75 -8.74
C CYS A 131 -1.34 -16.77 -7.85
N VAL A 132 -1.91 -15.58 -7.62
CA VAL A 132 -1.36 -14.55 -6.75
C VAL A 132 -2.25 -14.39 -5.52
N ARG A 133 -1.65 -14.22 -4.34
CA ARG A 133 -2.38 -13.96 -3.10
C ARG A 133 -1.81 -12.76 -2.34
N VAL A 134 -2.70 -12.05 -1.67
CA VAL A 134 -2.39 -10.99 -0.71
C VAL A 134 -2.64 -11.57 0.68
N GLU A 135 -1.61 -11.62 1.50
CA GLU A 135 -1.64 -12.27 2.82
C GLU A 135 -1.09 -11.33 3.90
N SER A 136 -1.68 -11.39 5.10
CA SER A 136 -1.13 -10.66 6.24
C SER A 136 0.16 -11.34 6.72
N THR A 137 1.14 -10.55 7.16
CA THR A 137 2.38 -11.09 7.75
C THR A 137 2.22 -11.47 9.22
N ALA A 138 1.23 -10.89 9.90
CA ALA A 138 0.77 -11.43 11.17
C ALA A 138 -0.04 -12.67 10.81
N GLY A 139 0.33 -13.85 11.34
CA GLY A 139 -0.39 -15.10 11.06
C GLY A 139 -1.91 -15.01 11.35
N PRO A 140 -2.71 -16.02 10.95
CA PRO A 140 -4.15 -16.01 11.22
C PRO A 140 -4.39 -15.73 12.71
N ARG A 141 -5.09 -14.63 13.01
CA ARG A 141 -5.54 -14.31 14.37
C ARG A 141 -6.67 -15.25 14.77
#